data_AF-A0A1F9HKH0-F1
#
_entry.id   AF-A0A1F9HKH0-F1
#
_cell.length_a   1.000
_cell.length_b   1.000
_cell.length_c   1.000
_cell.angle_alpha   90.00
_cell.angle_beta   90.00
_cell.angle_gamma   90.00
#
_symmetry.space_group_name_H-M   'P 1'
#
loop_
_entity.id
_entity.type
_entity.pdbx_description
1 polymer ?
#
loop_
_entity_poly.entity_id
_entity_poly.type
_entity_poly.pdbx_seq_one_letter_code
_entity_poly.pdbx_strand_id
1 'polypeptide(L)'
;MESIEKVKAHYNFTTGDVENLKQLLPLMEKHKEEFPEEFYGHIKQFEDTPKFLKDEATIKRHQDGLKKWFVDLFSGEYGTQYLRDLERIGSAHVKINLSAHYVNAAMHFVRLYCLKILEKELCKDSSECRYLMKSVDKILDINLDVLTSSYIEEEIKTVFLSEKLESYLIQFANRFSYGLNLILVIGLAFMGILVMGLFVYDITHIFTGEIEKGLLGTLGSLLMLWVVIELLNTEVKHLKGGKFAIKVFISVALVAIIRKMLVTTLKAEALEAQFSLIAAIAVLGIVYWLIAKVEKTD
;
A
#
# COMPACT_ATOMS: atom_id res chain seq x y z
N MET A 1 -20.02 7.77 -14.70
CA MET A 1 -20.98 6.70 -15.05
C MET A 1 -21.79 7.11 -16.27
N GLU A 2 -21.99 6.18 -17.20
CA GLU A 2 -22.69 6.43 -18.46
C GLU A 2 -24.21 6.48 -18.25
N SER A 3 -24.93 7.22 -19.10
CA SER A 3 -26.39 7.21 -19.08
C SER A 3 -26.93 5.87 -19.56
N ILE A 4 -28.07 5.42 -19.02
CA ILE A 4 -28.73 4.15 -19.41
C ILE A 4 -28.93 4.02 -20.94
N GLU A 5 -29.17 5.13 -21.65
CA GLU A 5 -29.32 5.13 -23.11
C GLU A 5 -28.02 4.80 -23.86
N LYS A 6 -26.86 5.20 -23.32
CA LYS A 6 -25.55 4.83 -23.88
C LYS A 6 -25.25 3.36 -23.64
N VAL A 7 -25.52 2.87 -22.44
CA VAL A 7 -25.38 1.44 -22.10
C VAL A 7 -26.24 0.60 -23.05
N LYS A 8 -27.53 0.92 -23.20
CA LYS A 8 -28.41 0.24 -24.17
C LYS A 8 -27.85 0.25 -25.60
N ALA A 9 -27.30 1.37 -26.04
CA ALA A 9 -26.72 1.49 -27.38
C ALA A 9 -25.54 0.54 -27.58
N HIS A 10 -24.65 0.36 -26.60
CA HIS A 10 -23.52 -0.57 -26.69
C HIS A 10 -23.96 -2.04 -26.81
N TYR A 11 -25.08 -2.40 -26.18
CA TYR A 11 -25.65 -3.76 -26.24
C TYR A 11 -26.63 -3.97 -27.40
N ASN A 12 -26.78 -2.99 -28.29
CA ASN A 12 -27.83 -2.99 -29.32
C ASN A 12 -29.21 -3.35 -28.74
N PHE A 13 -29.54 -2.79 -27.58
CA PHE A 13 -30.79 -3.02 -26.88
C PHE A 13 -31.87 -2.11 -27.46
N THR A 14 -32.82 -2.71 -28.17
CA THR A 14 -33.82 -2.01 -29.00
C THR A 14 -35.20 -2.03 -28.35
N THR A 15 -36.14 -1.25 -28.91
CA THR A 15 -37.56 -1.30 -28.51
C THR A 15 -38.15 -2.71 -28.69
N GLY A 16 -37.71 -3.47 -29.70
CA GLY A 16 -38.13 -4.86 -29.88
C GLY A 16 -37.70 -5.76 -28.72
N ASP A 17 -36.51 -5.52 -28.14
CA ASP A 17 -36.07 -6.26 -26.95
C ASP A 17 -36.95 -5.92 -25.72
N VAL A 18 -37.36 -4.65 -25.59
CA VAL A 18 -38.29 -4.21 -24.54
C VAL A 18 -39.64 -4.91 -24.67
N GLU A 19 -40.18 -4.98 -25.89
CA GLU A 19 -41.44 -5.66 -26.18
C GLU A 19 -41.36 -7.16 -25.90
N ASN A 20 -40.26 -7.82 -26.31
CA ASN A 20 -40.01 -9.23 -26.01
C ASN A 20 -40.00 -9.51 -24.51
N LEU A 21 -39.24 -8.71 -23.73
CA LEU A 21 -39.15 -8.88 -22.29
C LEU A 21 -40.51 -8.65 -21.60
N LYS A 22 -41.27 -7.66 -22.06
CA LYS A 22 -42.62 -7.40 -21.56
C LYS A 22 -43.60 -8.52 -21.89
N GLN A 23 -43.47 -9.17 -23.04
CA GLN A 23 -44.26 -10.36 -23.39
C GLN A 23 -43.91 -11.56 -22.49
N LEU A 24 -42.67 -11.68 -22.04
CA LEU A 24 -42.22 -12.73 -21.12
C LEU A 24 -42.67 -12.50 -19.67
N LEU A 25 -43.02 -11.26 -19.29
CA LEU A 25 -43.37 -10.92 -17.91
C LEU A 25 -44.44 -11.84 -17.29
N PRO A 26 -45.60 -12.11 -17.91
CA PRO A 26 -46.62 -12.97 -17.31
C PRO A 26 -46.17 -14.42 -17.14
N LEU A 27 -45.23 -14.88 -17.96
CA LEU A 27 -44.63 -16.22 -17.83
C LEU A 27 -43.65 -16.24 -16.65
N MET A 28 -42.71 -15.30 -16.63
CA MET A 28 -41.66 -15.23 -15.61
C MET A 28 -42.24 -14.93 -14.23
N GLU A 29 -43.31 -14.15 -14.14
CA GLU A 29 -43.95 -13.83 -12.86
C GLU A 29 -44.53 -15.08 -12.17
N LYS A 30 -44.97 -16.10 -12.91
CA LYS A 30 -45.42 -17.38 -12.32
C LYS A 30 -44.31 -18.11 -11.55
N HIS A 31 -43.06 -17.85 -11.93
CA HIS A 31 -41.88 -18.47 -11.33
C HIS A 31 -41.23 -17.60 -10.25
N LYS A 32 -41.77 -16.40 -9.94
CA LYS A 32 -41.15 -15.47 -8.99
C LYS A 32 -40.99 -16.03 -7.58
N GLU A 33 -41.91 -16.90 -7.14
CA GLU A 33 -41.86 -17.46 -5.78
C GLU A 33 -40.85 -18.62 -5.69
N GLU A 34 -40.68 -19.38 -6.78
CA GLU A 34 -39.74 -20.51 -6.88
C GLU A 34 -38.29 -20.03 -7.10
N PHE A 35 -38.10 -18.92 -7.82
CA PHE A 35 -36.79 -18.41 -8.21
C PHE A 35 -35.81 -18.23 -7.02
N PRO A 36 -36.17 -17.60 -5.89
CA PRO A 36 -35.27 -17.46 -4.75
C PRO A 36 -34.87 -18.80 -4.14
N GLU A 37 -35.73 -19.82 -4.18
CA GLU A 37 -35.41 -21.14 -3.63
C GLU A 37 -34.30 -21.81 -4.44
N GLU A 38 -34.44 -21.85 -5.78
CA GLU A 38 -33.40 -22.39 -6.66
C GLU A 38 -32.11 -21.54 -6.61
N PHE A 39 -32.24 -20.20 -6.58
CA PHE A 39 -31.08 -19.29 -6.46
C PHE A 39 -30.31 -19.53 -5.17
N TYR A 40 -31.01 -19.69 -4.04
CA TYR A 40 -30.38 -20.02 -2.76
C TYR A 40 -29.74 -21.42 -2.76
N GLY A 41 -30.34 -22.38 -3.47
CA GLY A 41 -29.74 -23.69 -3.69
C GLY A 41 -28.38 -23.60 -4.37
N HIS A 42 -28.23 -22.68 -5.34
CA HIS A 42 -26.97 -22.44 -6.04
C HIS A 42 -25.94 -21.71 -5.17
N ILE A 43 -26.27 -20.54 -4.60
CA ILE A 43 -25.28 -19.74 -3.86
C ILE A 43 -24.82 -20.40 -2.56
N LYS A 44 -25.62 -21.29 -1.96
CA LYS A 44 -25.21 -22.07 -0.77
C LYS A 44 -23.97 -22.93 -1.00
N GLN A 45 -23.62 -23.18 -2.26
CA GLN A 45 -22.41 -23.91 -2.65
C GLN A 45 -21.15 -23.04 -2.56
N PHE A 46 -21.28 -21.71 -2.51
CA PHE A 46 -20.13 -20.82 -2.38
C PHE A 46 -19.61 -20.83 -0.95
N GLU A 47 -18.29 -21.00 -0.79
CA GLU A 47 -17.61 -21.11 0.50
C GLU A 47 -17.90 -19.93 1.44
N ASP A 48 -18.05 -18.73 0.88
CA ASP A 48 -18.25 -17.50 1.64
C ASP A 48 -19.72 -17.17 1.95
N THR A 49 -20.68 -17.89 1.39
CA THR A 49 -22.13 -17.61 1.57
C THR A 49 -22.57 -17.54 3.04
N PRO A 50 -22.11 -18.42 3.96
CA PRO A 50 -22.45 -18.34 5.38
C PRO A 50 -22.01 -17.02 6.04
N LYS A 51 -20.99 -16.33 5.50
CA LYS A 51 -20.49 -15.06 6.06
C LYS A 51 -21.46 -13.90 5.85
N PHE A 52 -22.27 -13.95 4.78
CA PHE A 52 -23.16 -12.86 4.38
C PHE A 52 -24.62 -13.08 4.82
N LEU A 53 -25.05 -14.33 4.95
CA LEU A 53 -26.44 -14.70 5.27
C LEU A 53 -26.56 -15.20 6.72
N LYS A 54 -26.42 -14.28 7.67
CA LYS A 54 -26.26 -14.59 9.11
C LYS A 54 -27.55 -14.89 9.85
N ASP A 55 -28.67 -14.30 9.43
CA ASP A 55 -29.96 -14.40 10.13
C ASP A 55 -31.13 -14.53 9.15
N GLU A 56 -32.21 -15.17 9.62
CA GLU A 56 -33.42 -15.42 8.82
C GLU A 56 -34.08 -14.14 8.30
N ALA A 57 -34.01 -13.03 9.04
CA ALA A 57 -34.60 -11.78 8.60
C ALA A 57 -33.82 -11.17 7.42
N THR A 58 -32.48 -11.23 7.45
CA THR A 58 -31.62 -10.83 6.33
C THR A 58 -31.86 -11.71 5.11
N ILE A 59 -31.98 -13.04 5.31
CA ILE A 59 -32.31 -13.97 4.23
C ILE A 59 -33.66 -13.61 3.58
N LYS A 60 -34.70 -13.40 4.39
CA LYS A 60 -36.03 -13.06 3.89
C LYS A 60 -36.03 -11.73 3.11
N ARG A 61 -35.39 -10.68 3.65
CA ARG A 61 -35.27 -9.39 2.93
C ARG A 61 -34.55 -9.53 1.60
N HIS A 62 -33.49 -10.33 1.55
CA HIS A 62 -32.75 -10.57 0.32
C HIS A 62 -33.58 -11.39 -0.69
N GLN A 63 -34.30 -12.41 -0.25
CA GLN A 63 -35.25 -13.14 -1.08
C GLN A 63 -36.32 -12.21 -1.67
N ASP A 64 -36.94 -11.34 -0.87
CA ASP A 64 -37.94 -10.39 -1.34
C ASP A 64 -37.33 -9.39 -2.37
N GLY A 65 -36.10 -8.94 -2.13
CA GLY A 65 -35.34 -8.11 -3.07
C GLY A 65 -35.05 -8.84 -4.38
N LEU A 66 -34.65 -10.11 -4.34
CA LEU A 66 -34.40 -10.95 -5.51
C LEU A 66 -35.68 -11.19 -6.32
N LYS A 67 -36.81 -11.45 -5.67
CA LYS A 67 -38.12 -11.59 -6.34
C LYS A 67 -38.45 -10.35 -7.14
N LYS A 68 -38.32 -9.18 -6.49
CA LYS A 68 -38.57 -7.90 -7.14
C LYS A 68 -37.62 -7.66 -8.31
N TRP A 69 -36.32 -7.84 -8.10
CA TRP A 69 -35.31 -7.68 -9.15
C TRP A 69 -35.57 -8.61 -10.34
N PHE A 70 -35.90 -9.88 -10.09
CA PHE A 70 -36.20 -10.86 -11.12
C PHE A 70 -37.40 -10.45 -11.98
N VAL A 71 -38.49 -9.99 -11.38
CA VAL A 71 -39.66 -9.48 -12.11
C VAL A 71 -39.31 -8.19 -12.86
N ASP A 72 -38.54 -7.29 -12.24
CA ASP A 72 -38.15 -6.00 -12.83
C ASP A 72 -37.31 -6.19 -14.12
N LEU A 73 -36.59 -7.30 -14.30
CA LEU A 73 -35.92 -7.68 -15.56
C LEU A 73 -36.87 -7.71 -16.76
N PHE A 74 -38.16 -8.02 -16.53
CA PHE A 74 -39.17 -8.19 -17.58
C PHE A 74 -40.22 -7.05 -17.59
N SER A 75 -40.03 -6.02 -16.77
CA SER A 75 -40.98 -4.91 -16.62
C SER A 75 -41.23 -4.11 -17.91
N GLY A 76 -40.23 -4.04 -18.79
CA GLY A 76 -40.25 -3.17 -19.97
C GLY A 76 -39.89 -1.70 -19.69
N GLU A 77 -39.54 -1.34 -18.45
CA GLU A 77 -39.21 0.04 -18.05
C GLU A 77 -37.75 0.22 -17.62
N TYR A 78 -36.84 0.33 -18.60
CA TYR A 78 -35.39 0.41 -18.36
C TYR A 78 -34.88 1.85 -18.40
N GLY A 79 -35.44 2.72 -17.55
CA GLY A 79 -35.08 4.14 -17.48
C GLY A 79 -33.93 4.46 -16.51
N THR A 80 -33.73 5.75 -16.21
CA THR A 80 -32.71 6.19 -15.25
C THR A 80 -32.96 5.64 -13.83
N GLN A 81 -34.23 5.43 -13.46
CA GLN A 81 -34.56 4.83 -12.18
C GLN A 81 -34.05 3.38 -12.08
N TYR A 82 -34.25 2.60 -13.14
CA TYR A 82 -33.74 1.23 -13.23
C TYR A 82 -32.22 1.18 -13.06
N LEU A 83 -31.49 2.07 -13.76
CA LEU A 83 -30.04 2.19 -13.62
C LEU A 83 -29.62 2.48 -12.18
N ARG A 84 -30.24 3.47 -11.51
CA ARG A 84 -29.94 3.80 -10.10
C ARG A 84 -30.20 2.65 -9.15
N ASP A 85 -31.25 1.86 -9.41
CA ASP A 85 -31.56 0.70 -8.60
C ASP A 85 -30.49 -0.39 -8.74
N LEU A 86 -29.97 -0.62 -9.95
CA LEU A 86 -28.84 -1.52 -10.19
C LEU A 86 -27.55 -1.04 -9.51
N GLU A 87 -27.23 0.25 -9.60
CA GLU A 87 -26.07 0.84 -8.92
C GLU A 87 -26.14 0.63 -7.40
N ARG A 88 -27.34 0.82 -6.82
CA ARG A 88 -27.58 0.58 -5.39
C ARG A 88 -27.37 -0.89 -5.04
N ILE A 89 -27.81 -1.82 -5.89
CA ILE A 89 -27.59 -3.26 -5.70
C ILE A 89 -26.09 -3.58 -5.78
N GLY A 90 -25.38 -3.09 -6.80
CA GLY A 90 -23.92 -3.29 -6.95
C GLY A 90 -23.16 -2.77 -5.72
N SER A 91 -23.46 -1.54 -5.31
CA SER A 91 -22.91 -0.92 -4.10
C SER A 91 -23.20 -1.72 -2.83
N ALA A 92 -24.37 -2.35 -2.71
CA ALA A 92 -24.70 -3.18 -1.56
C ALA A 92 -23.80 -4.42 -1.48
N HIS A 93 -23.49 -5.05 -2.61
CA HIS A 93 -22.59 -6.21 -2.67
C HIS A 93 -21.13 -5.82 -2.40
N VAL A 94 -20.67 -4.68 -2.91
CA VAL A 94 -19.34 -4.12 -2.60
C VAL A 94 -19.20 -3.83 -1.10
N LYS A 95 -20.22 -3.23 -0.46
CA LYS A 95 -20.20 -2.89 0.97
C LYS A 95 -20.04 -4.09 1.89
N ILE A 96 -20.57 -5.24 1.51
CA ILE A 96 -20.40 -6.48 2.28
C ILE A 96 -19.11 -7.22 1.89
N ASN A 97 -18.30 -6.66 1.00
CA ASN A 97 -17.07 -7.27 0.46
C ASN A 97 -17.32 -8.63 -0.21
N LEU A 98 -18.47 -8.77 -0.90
CA LEU A 98 -18.76 -9.96 -1.70
C LEU A 98 -17.91 -9.90 -2.97
N SER A 99 -17.10 -10.91 -3.26
CA SER A 99 -16.32 -10.96 -4.50
C SER A 99 -17.20 -10.83 -5.76
N ALA A 100 -16.78 -10.00 -6.71
CA ALA A 100 -17.44 -9.87 -8.02
C ALA A 100 -17.53 -11.21 -8.77
N HIS A 101 -16.63 -12.16 -8.48
CA HIS A 101 -16.70 -13.54 -8.98
C HIS A 101 -18.05 -14.20 -8.67
N TYR A 102 -18.57 -14.05 -7.46
CA TYR A 102 -19.85 -14.64 -7.06
C TYR A 102 -21.04 -13.97 -7.74
N VAL A 103 -20.96 -12.67 -8.02
CA VAL A 103 -21.99 -11.95 -8.80
C VAL A 103 -22.04 -12.50 -10.22
N ASN A 104 -20.88 -12.74 -10.86
CA ASN A 104 -20.81 -13.36 -12.19
C ASN A 104 -21.39 -14.78 -12.20
N ALA A 105 -21.02 -15.61 -11.22
CA ALA A 105 -21.52 -16.98 -11.09
C ALA A 105 -23.05 -17.00 -10.86
N ALA A 106 -23.55 -16.13 -9.98
CA ALA A 106 -24.98 -15.96 -9.74
C ALA A 106 -25.72 -15.52 -11.00
N MET A 107 -25.18 -14.57 -11.77
CA MET A 107 -25.79 -14.13 -13.02
C MET A 107 -25.83 -15.25 -14.07
N HIS A 108 -24.80 -16.10 -14.13
CA HIS A 108 -24.82 -17.29 -14.97
C HIS A 108 -25.95 -18.25 -14.59
N PHE A 109 -26.15 -18.50 -13.30
CA PHE A 109 -27.29 -19.28 -12.82
C PHE A 109 -28.64 -18.68 -13.26
N VAL A 110 -28.83 -17.36 -13.11
CA VAL A 110 -30.08 -16.68 -13.52
C VAL A 110 -30.33 -16.86 -15.02
N ARG A 111 -29.28 -16.77 -15.85
CA ARG A 111 -29.38 -16.99 -17.29
C ARG A 111 -29.86 -18.40 -17.62
N LEU A 112 -29.27 -19.43 -16.99
CA LEU A 112 -29.69 -20.82 -17.19
C LEU A 112 -31.12 -21.07 -16.67
N TYR A 113 -31.50 -20.45 -15.56
CA TYR A 113 -32.85 -20.54 -15.02
C TYR A 113 -33.89 -19.98 -15.99
N CYS A 114 -33.62 -18.79 -16.57
CA CYS A 114 -34.50 -18.20 -17.58
C CYS A 114 -34.60 -19.09 -18.83
N LEU A 115 -33.46 -19.60 -19.32
CA LEU A 115 -33.42 -20.51 -20.48
C LEU A 115 -34.28 -21.76 -20.24
N LYS A 116 -34.15 -22.40 -19.07
CA LYS A 116 -34.93 -23.58 -18.67
C LYS A 116 -36.44 -23.30 -18.71
N ILE A 117 -36.89 -22.13 -18.25
CA ILE A 117 -38.31 -21.74 -18.29
C ILE A 117 -38.77 -21.56 -19.74
N LEU A 118 -38.00 -20.84 -20.56
CA LEU A 118 -38.34 -20.63 -21.96
C LEU A 118 -38.43 -21.96 -22.72
N GLU A 119 -37.44 -22.84 -22.57
CA GLU A 119 -37.39 -24.17 -23.19
C GLU A 119 -38.60 -25.02 -22.85
N LYS A 120 -39.04 -24.99 -21.59
CA LYS A 120 -40.17 -25.79 -21.11
C LYS A 120 -41.52 -25.26 -21.60
N GLU A 121 -41.72 -23.95 -21.59
CA GLU A 121 -43.05 -23.34 -21.70
C GLU A 121 -43.34 -22.77 -23.10
N LEU A 122 -42.31 -22.39 -23.87
CA LEU A 122 -42.46 -21.72 -25.16
C LEU A 122 -41.84 -22.48 -26.35
N CYS A 123 -40.78 -23.26 -26.14
CA CYS A 123 -39.95 -23.74 -27.24
C CYS A 123 -40.49 -25.01 -27.94
N LYS A 124 -41.65 -24.87 -28.60
CA LYS A 124 -42.11 -25.80 -29.65
C LYS A 124 -41.50 -25.47 -31.02
N ASP A 125 -41.19 -24.20 -31.27
CA ASP A 125 -40.39 -23.71 -32.41
C ASP A 125 -39.05 -23.15 -31.90
N SER A 126 -37.95 -23.65 -32.46
CA SER A 126 -36.59 -23.30 -32.07
C SER A 126 -36.20 -21.86 -32.44
N SER A 127 -36.90 -21.22 -33.38
CA SER A 127 -36.56 -19.89 -33.90
C SER A 127 -37.03 -18.74 -33.00
N GLU A 128 -38.30 -18.77 -32.55
CA GLU A 128 -38.90 -17.77 -31.66
C GLU A 128 -38.26 -17.78 -30.27
N CYS A 129 -38.03 -18.98 -29.74
CA CYS A 129 -37.30 -19.24 -28.50
C CYS A 129 -35.93 -18.53 -28.46
N ARG A 130 -35.15 -18.69 -29.54
CA ARG A 130 -33.84 -18.02 -29.68
C ARG A 130 -33.95 -16.51 -29.73
N TYR A 131 -35.02 -15.97 -30.31
CA TYR A 131 -35.21 -14.52 -30.41
C TYR A 131 -35.50 -13.91 -29.05
N LEU A 132 -36.40 -14.51 -28.28
CA LEU A 132 -36.71 -14.09 -26.91
C LEU A 132 -35.51 -14.22 -25.97
N MET A 133 -34.77 -15.33 -26.07
CA MET A 133 -33.58 -15.56 -25.24
C MET A 133 -32.48 -14.51 -25.48
N LYS A 134 -32.31 -14.03 -26.72
CA LYS A 134 -31.35 -12.95 -27.00
C LYS A 134 -31.69 -11.66 -26.25
N SER A 135 -32.97 -11.32 -26.11
CA SER A 135 -33.38 -10.13 -25.34
C SER A 135 -33.15 -10.34 -23.83
N VAL A 136 -33.35 -11.56 -23.33
CA VAL A 136 -33.01 -11.95 -21.95
C VAL A 136 -31.51 -11.84 -21.71
N ASP A 137 -30.67 -12.36 -22.60
CA ASP A 137 -29.22 -12.28 -22.48
C ASP A 137 -28.74 -10.83 -22.42
N LYS A 138 -29.25 -9.97 -23.31
CA LYS A 138 -28.88 -8.54 -23.31
C LYS A 138 -29.23 -7.86 -21.99
N ILE A 139 -30.44 -8.06 -21.43
CA ILE A 139 -30.80 -7.39 -20.18
C ILE A 139 -29.99 -7.91 -18.99
N LEU A 140 -29.68 -9.22 -18.96
CA LEU A 140 -28.82 -9.81 -17.94
C LEU A 140 -27.38 -9.28 -18.04
N ASP A 141 -26.84 -9.14 -19.25
CA ASP A 141 -25.50 -8.61 -19.46
C ASP A 141 -25.42 -7.12 -19.09
N ILE A 142 -26.45 -6.32 -19.42
CA ILE A 142 -26.55 -4.92 -18.96
C ILE A 142 -26.60 -4.85 -17.43
N ASN A 143 -27.36 -5.74 -16.78
CA ASN A 143 -27.40 -5.81 -15.32
C ASN A 143 -26.00 -6.12 -14.76
N LEU A 144 -25.31 -7.11 -15.34
CA LEU A 144 -23.98 -7.50 -14.90
C LEU A 144 -22.95 -6.38 -15.08
N ASP A 145 -23.00 -5.66 -16.20
CA ASP A 145 -22.14 -4.50 -16.48
C ASP A 145 -22.30 -3.42 -15.41
N VAL A 146 -23.55 -3.01 -15.15
CA VAL A 146 -23.82 -1.98 -14.14
C VAL A 146 -23.41 -2.45 -12.75
N LEU A 147 -23.72 -3.69 -12.37
CA LEU A 147 -23.33 -4.24 -11.06
C LEU A 147 -21.81 -4.31 -10.89
N THR A 148 -21.08 -4.74 -11.92
CA THR A 148 -19.61 -4.87 -11.89
C THR A 148 -18.89 -3.52 -11.96
N SER A 149 -19.50 -2.50 -12.57
CA SER A 149 -18.97 -1.13 -12.56
C SER A 149 -18.74 -0.59 -11.14
N SER A 150 -19.65 -0.92 -10.20
CA SER A 150 -19.52 -0.54 -8.79
C SER A 150 -18.28 -1.15 -8.11
N TYR A 151 -17.85 -2.34 -8.55
CA TYR A 151 -16.64 -2.99 -8.05
C TYR A 151 -15.37 -2.34 -8.58
N ILE A 152 -15.35 -2.04 -9.87
CA ILE A 152 -14.22 -1.39 -10.53
C ILE A 152 -13.99 0.00 -9.92
N GLU A 153 -15.06 0.76 -9.67
CA GLU A 153 -14.95 2.08 -9.03
C GLU A 153 -14.33 2.00 -7.62
N GLU A 154 -14.62 0.97 -6.84
CA GLU A 154 -14.06 0.79 -5.50
C GLU A 154 -12.60 0.30 -5.54
N GLU A 155 -12.29 -0.64 -6.42
CA GLU A 155 -10.92 -1.13 -6.63
C GLU A 155 -9.99 0.00 -7.10
N ILE A 156 -10.44 0.82 -8.05
CA ILE A 156 -9.72 2.02 -8.49
C ILE A 156 -9.46 2.95 -7.29
N LYS A 157 -10.47 3.29 -6.48
CA LYS A 157 -10.27 4.18 -5.32
C LYS A 157 -9.22 3.65 -4.35
N THR A 158 -9.28 2.35 -4.05
CA THR A 158 -8.37 1.72 -3.08
C THR A 158 -6.92 1.67 -3.60
N VAL A 159 -6.72 1.26 -4.85
CA VAL A 159 -5.38 1.22 -5.48
C VAL A 159 -4.77 2.63 -5.59
N PHE A 160 -5.54 3.61 -6.07
CA PHE A 160 -5.06 4.99 -6.21
C PHE A 160 -4.69 5.65 -4.87
N LEU A 161 -5.39 5.32 -3.78
CA LEU A 161 -5.03 5.78 -2.44
C LEU A 161 -3.70 5.17 -1.99
N SER A 162 -3.49 3.87 -2.21
CA SER A 162 -2.27 3.16 -1.81
C SER A 162 -1.04 3.71 -2.53
N GLU A 163 -1.07 3.83 -3.86
CA GLU A 163 0.08 4.29 -4.65
C GLU A 163 0.48 5.74 -4.36
N LYS A 164 -0.50 6.63 -4.19
CA LYS A 164 -0.21 8.05 -3.85
C LYS A 164 0.39 8.20 -2.47
N LEU A 165 -0.12 7.45 -1.48
CA LEU A 165 0.41 7.50 -0.12
C LEU A 165 1.83 6.95 -0.07
N GLU A 166 2.08 5.81 -0.71
CA GLU A 166 3.40 5.19 -0.74
C GLU A 166 4.43 6.12 -1.41
N SER A 167 4.11 6.62 -2.60
CA SER A 167 5.01 7.54 -3.33
C SER A 167 5.25 8.86 -2.59
N TYR A 168 4.24 9.39 -1.90
CA TYR A 168 4.37 10.61 -1.09
C TYR A 168 5.23 10.37 0.15
N LEU A 169 5.03 9.26 0.87
CA LEU A 169 5.82 8.89 2.04
C LEU A 169 7.29 8.69 1.68
N ILE A 170 7.57 8.02 0.56
CA ILE A 170 8.95 7.82 0.07
C ILE A 170 9.59 9.16 -0.27
N GLN A 171 8.90 10.03 -1.00
CA GLN A 171 9.42 11.36 -1.35
C GLN A 171 9.64 12.24 -0.11
N PHE A 172 8.71 12.21 0.84
CA PHE A 172 8.82 12.93 2.10
C PHE A 172 10.02 12.43 2.91
N ALA A 173 10.16 11.11 3.08
CA ALA A 173 11.29 10.51 3.79
C ALA A 173 12.64 10.91 3.18
N ASN A 174 12.75 10.88 1.85
CA ASN A 174 13.98 11.29 1.16
C ASN A 174 14.30 12.78 1.37
N ARG A 175 13.32 13.67 1.24
CA ARG A 175 13.51 15.11 1.47
C ARG A 175 13.85 15.42 2.93
N PHE A 176 13.16 14.78 3.85
CA PHE A 176 13.39 14.95 5.28
C PHE A 176 14.78 14.45 5.68
N SER A 177 15.18 13.27 5.22
CA SER A 177 16.53 12.71 5.41
C SER A 177 17.61 13.64 4.86
N TYR A 178 17.44 14.17 3.65
CA TYR A 178 18.36 15.16 3.08
C TYR A 178 18.48 16.41 3.96
N GLY A 179 17.36 16.92 4.47
CA GLY A 179 17.33 18.05 5.41
C GLY A 179 18.08 17.79 6.71
N LEU A 180 17.88 16.63 7.33
CA LEU A 180 18.60 16.23 8.55
C LEU A 180 20.11 16.13 8.31
N ASN A 181 20.54 15.51 7.20
CA ASN A 181 21.95 15.38 6.85
C ASN A 181 22.59 16.77 6.58
N LEU A 182 21.86 17.70 5.96
CA LEU A 182 22.34 19.06 5.75
C LEU A 182 22.56 19.79 7.09
N ILE A 183 21.61 19.69 8.02
CA ILE A 183 21.75 20.25 9.37
C ILE A 183 22.97 19.67 10.09
N LEU A 184 23.18 18.34 9.96
CA LEU A 184 24.31 17.65 10.57
C LEU A 184 25.65 18.15 10.00
N VAL A 185 25.77 18.30 8.67
CA VAL A 185 26.98 18.86 8.02
C VAL A 185 27.25 20.29 8.49
N ILE A 186 26.22 21.14 8.56
CA ILE A 186 26.37 22.52 9.05
C ILE A 186 26.84 22.52 10.51
N GLY A 187 26.25 21.66 11.35
CA GLY A 187 26.65 21.50 12.75
C GLY A 187 28.10 21.04 12.91
N LEU A 188 28.53 20.04 12.14
CA LEU A 188 29.92 19.57 12.14
C LEU A 188 30.90 20.63 11.63
N ALA A 189 30.53 21.39 10.59
CA ALA A 189 31.36 22.47 10.08
C ALA A 189 31.57 23.57 11.13
N PHE A 190 30.49 23.95 11.82
CA PHE A 190 30.56 24.91 12.92
C PHE A 190 31.43 24.41 14.08
N MET A 191 31.26 23.14 14.48
CA MET A 191 32.10 22.50 15.49
C MET A 191 33.59 22.50 15.07
N GLY A 192 33.88 22.28 13.79
CA GLY A 192 35.24 22.32 13.26
C GLY A 192 35.90 23.68 13.42
N ILE A 193 35.15 24.76 13.20
CA ILE A 193 35.63 26.14 13.43
C ILE A 193 35.94 26.37 14.91
N LEU A 194 35.08 25.91 15.82
CA LEU A 194 35.33 26.02 17.27
C LEU A 194 36.59 25.25 17.70
N VAL A 195 36.76 24.01 17.23
CA VAL A 195 37.93 23.19 17.53
C VAL A 195 39.21 23.81 16.94
N MET A 196 39.13 24.41 15.74
CA MET A 196 40.24 25.16 15.16
C MET A 196 40.61 26.37 16.01
N GLY A 197 39.63 27.11 16.54
CA GLY A 197 39.86 28.21 17.47
C GLY A 197 40.56 27.75 18.77
N LEU A 198 40.13 26.60 19.32
CA LEU A 198 40.79 26.00 20.49
C LEU A 198 42.24 25.61 20.20
N PHE A 199 42.51 25.04 19.02
CA PHE A 199 43.88 24.69 18.62
C PHE A 199 44.79 25.92 18.53
N VAL A 200 44.30 27.02 17.95
CA VAL A 200 45.05 28.29 17.91
C VAL A 200 45.31 28.82 19.33
N TYR A 201 44.30 28.76 20.20
CA TYR A 201 44.44 29.14 21.61
C TYR A 201 45.51 28.29 22.32
N ASP A 202 45.46 26.97 22.18
CA ASP A 202 46.44 26.05 22.78
C ASP A 202 47.87 26.35 22.30
N ILE A 203 48.05 26.66 21.00
CA ILE A 203 49.34 27.07 20.44
C ILE A 203 49.85 28.35 21.09
N THR A 204 49.01 29.37 21.25
CA THR A 204 49.45 30.64 21.87
C THR A 204 49.89 30.44 23.32
N HIS A 205 49.25 29.51 24.05
CA HIS A 205 49.59 29.20 25.44
C HIS A 205 50.98 28.55 25.57
N ILE A 206 51.40 27.72 24.59
CA ILE A 206 52.77 27.15 24.53
C ILE A 206 53.83 28.26 24.56
N PHE A 207 53.61 29.34 23.81
CA PHE A 207 54.56 30.46 23.72
C PHE A 207 54.64 31.29 25.01
N THR A 208 53.65 31.19 25.91
CA THR A 208 53.60 31.95 27.17
C THR A 208 54.23 31.26 28.39
N GLY A 209 54.72 30.01 28.26
CA GLY A 209 55.65 29.42 29.24
C GLY A 209 55.28 28.06 29.85
N GLU A 210 54.12 27.46 29.54
CA GLU A 210 53.75 26.10 30.01
C GLU A 210 53.85 25.05 28.88
N ILE A 211 55.08 24.68 28.50
CA ILE A 211 55.35 23.82 27.33
C ILE A 211 54.66 22.45 27.44
N GLU A 212 54.73 21.78 28.59
CA GLU A 212 54.21 20.42 28.76
C GLU A 212 52.68 20.37 28.66
N LYS A 213 51.98 21.31 29.31
CA LYS A 213 50.51 21.39 29.25
C LYS A 213 50.03 21.87 27.87
N GLY A 214 50.72 22.84 27.27
CA GLY A 214 50.36 23.37 25.96
C GLY A 214 50.54 22.35 24.83
N LEU A 215 51.59 21.53 24.88
CA LEU A 215 51.84 20.46 23.90
C LEU A 215 50.70 19.42 23.92
N LEU A 216 50.22 19.05 25.10
CA LEU A 216 49.13 18.08 25.27
C LEU A 216 47.77 18.62 24.85
N GLY A 217 47.48 19.89 25.17
CA GLY A 217 46.29 20.58 24.69
C GLY A 217 46.25 20.58 23.17
N THR A 218 47.35 21.02 22.54
CA THR A 218 47.52 21.09 21.08
C THR A 218 47.37 19.73 20.40
N LEU A 219 47.95 18.67 20.97
CA LEU A 219 47.84 17.32 20.41
C LEU A 219 46.41 16.76 20.56
N GLY A 220 45.73 17.09 21.67
CA GLY A 220 44.33 16.76 21.89
C GLY A 220 43.37 17.50 20.96
N SER A 221 43.57 18.80 20.73
CA SER A 221 42.76 19.60 19.80
C SER A 221 43.03 19.21 18.34
N LEU A 222 44.25 18.79 17.99
CA LEU A 222 44.57 18.24 16.67
C LEU A 222 43.85 16.91 16.39
N LEU A 223 43.79 15.99 17.35
CA LEU A 223 43.01 14.74 17.22
C LEU A 223 41.51 15.01 17.11
N MET A 224 40.99 15.98 17.87
CA MET A 224 39.59 16.39 17.76
C MET A 224 39.29 17.03 16.39
N LEU A 225 40.22 17.83 15.86
CA LEU A 225 40.09 18.44 14.54
C LEU A 225 40.05 17.36 13.45
N TRP A 226 40.92 16.35 13.56
CA TRP A 226 40.92 15.20 12.67
C TRP A 226 39.57 14.45 12.69
N VAL A 227 39.00 14.21 13.88
CA VAL A 227 37.68 13.57 14.03
C VAL A 227 36.59 14.39 13.33
N VAL A 228 36.58 15.71 13.52
CA VAL A 228 35.56 16.56 12.89
C VAL A 228 35.70 16.56 11.37
N ILE A 229 36.94 16.61 10.84
CA ILE A 229 37.20 16.52 9.40
C ILE A 229 36.73 15.18 8.84
N GLU A 230 37.04 14.07 9.51
CA GLU A 230 36.64 12.73 9.09
C GLU A 230 35.12 12.55 9.05
N LEU A 231 34.43 13.02 10.10
CA LEU A 231 32.96 13.01 10.17
C LEU A 231 32.33 13.91 9.08
N LEU A 232 32.86 15.12 8.88
CA LEU A 232 32.35 16.04 7.87
C LEU A 232 32.53 15.47 6.46
N ASN A 233 33.69 14.90 6.14
CA ASN A 233 33.93 14.25 4.85
C ASN A 233 32.96 13.08 4.62
N THR A 234 32.67 12.31 5.66
CA THR A 234 31.75 11.18 5.60
C THR A 234 30.32 11.64 5.34
N GLU A 235 29.87 12.68 6.01
CA GLU A 235 28.53 13.25 5.85
C GLU A 235 28.35 13.94 4.49
N VAL A 236 29.39 14.64 4.01
CA VAL A 236 29.40 15.19 2.63
C VAL A 236 29.35 14.07 1.58
N LYS A 237 30.05 12.95 1.81
CA LYS A 237 30.00 11.78 0.91
C LYS A 237 28.63 11.12 0.94
N HIS A 238 27.99 11.04 2.11
CA HIS A 238 26.64 10.51 2.28
C HIS A 238 25.61 11.41 1.56
N LEU A 239 25.72 12.73 1.67
CA LEU A 239 24.88 13.69 0.92
C LEU A 239 25.02 13.55 -0.61
N LYS A 240 26.17 13.10 -1.11
CA LYS A 240 26.41 12.82 -2.54
C LYS A 240 25.92 11.43 -2.98
N GLY A 241 25.21 10.70 -2.13
CA GLY A 241 24.68 9.36 -2.42
C GLY A 241 25.66 8.22 -2.11
N GLY A 242 26.71 8.47 -1.33
CA GLY A 242 27.62 7.43 -0.85
C GLY A 242 26.98 6.54 0.22
N LYS A 243 27.40 5.27 0.29
CA LYS A 243 26.97 4.34 1.35
C LYS A 243 27.45 4.81 2.74
N PHE A 244 26.68 4.47 3.77
CA PHE A 244 27.02 4.73 5.16
C PHE A 244 28.29 3.97 5.56
N ALA A 245 29.36 4.68 5.91
CA ALA A 245 30.67 4.11 6.21
C ALA A 245 30.81 3.82 7.71
N ILE A 246 30.34 2.65 8.15
CA ILE A 246 30.41 2.21 9.57
C ILE A 246 31.84 2.30 10.12
N LYS A 247 32.83 2.05 9.25
CA LYS A 247 34.27 2.15 9.54
C LYS A 247 34.68 3.49 10.16
N VAL A 248 34.03 4.60 9.79
CA VAL A 248 34.34 5.95 10.27
C VAL A 248 33.96 6.11 11.74
N PHE A 249 32.85 5.55 12.18
CA PHE A 249 32.45 5.63 13.58
C PHE A 249 33.44 4.89 14.50
N ILE A 250 34.01 3.79 14.01
CA ILE A 250 35.01 3.02 14.75
C ILE A 250 36.35 3.76 14.79
N SER A 251 36.78 4.40 13.69
CA SER A 251 38.00 5.21 13.69
C SER A 251 37.89 6.41 14.63
N VAL A 252 36.74 7.08 14.65
CA VAL A 252 36.45 8.18 15.58
C VAL A 252 36.46 7.71 17.03
N ALA A 253 35.83 6.57 17.34
CA ALA A 253 35.86 5.97 18.68
C ALA A 253 37.30 5.64 19.12
N LEU A 254 38.10 5.08 18.21
CA LEU A 254 39.49 4.74 18.47
C LEU A 254 40.32 6.00 18.77
N VAL A 255 40.16 7.07 18.00
CA VAL A 255 40.84 8.36 18.26
C VAL A 255 40.39 9.00 19.57
N ALA A 256 39.11 8.90 19.93
CA ALA A 256 38.62 9.37 21.22
C ALA A 256 39.26 8.63 22.41
N ILE A 257 39.45 7.31 22.29
CA ILE A 257 40.15 6.51 23.32
C ILE A 257 41.63 6.84 23.36
N ILE A 258 42.31 7.02 22.21
CA ILE A 258 43.71 7.45 22.16
C ILE A 258 43.87 8.81 22.86
N ARG A 259 43.00 9.78 22.55
CA ARG A 259 43.00 11.09 23.22
C ARG A 259 42.86 10.94 24.73
N LYS A 260 41.91 10.12 25.19
CA LYS A 260 41.68 9.86 26.62
C LYS A 260 42.92 9.23 27.28
N MET A 261 43.52 8.24 26.63
CA MET A 261 44.75 7.59 27.09
C MET A 261 45.91 8.59 27.23
N LEU A 262 46.14 9.45 26.24
CA LEU A 262 47.17 10.48 26.28
C LEU A 262 47.00 11.42 27.47
N VAL A 263 45.76 11.83 27.77
CA VAL A 263 45.46 12.71 28.91
C VAL A 263 45.65 11.99 30.26
N THR A 264 45.26 10.71 30.37
CA THR A 264 45.34 9.93 31.62
C THR A 264 46.76 9.50 31.97
N THR A 265 47.58 9.11 30.98
CA THR A 265 48.96 8.66 31.21
C THR A 265 49.83 9.73 31.85
N LEU A 266 49.56 11.00 31.60
CA LEU A 266 50.37 12.12 32.10
C LEU A 266 49.86 12.71 33.42
N LYS A 267 48.61 12.43 33.81
CA LYS A 267 48.08 12.81 35.14
C LYS A 267 48.52 11.88 36.28
N ALA A 268 49.31 10.85 35.98
CA ALA A 268 49.76 9.83 36.95
C ALA A 268 48.61 9.20 37.76
N GLU A 269 47.42 9.06 37.15
CA GLU A 269 46.27 8.40 37.76
C GLU A 269 46.30 6.87 37.53
N ALA A 270 45.60 6.16 38.42
CA ALA A 270 45.63 4.72 38.69
C ALA A 270 45.93 3.78 37.50
N LEU A 271 46.87 2.84 37.72
CA LEU A 271 47.26 1.77 36.80
C LEU A 271 46.07 0.97 36.24
N GLU A 272 45.00 0.79 37.01
CA GLU A 272 43.80 0.07 36.57
C GLU A 272 43.07 0.76 35.40
N ALA A 273 43.06 2.10 35.37
CA ALA A 273 42.44 2.86 34.28
C ALA A 273 43.22 2.72 32.96
N GLN A 274 44.55 2.57 33.03
CA GLN A 274 45.39 2.39 31.85
C GLN A 274 45.20 1.01 31.20
N PHE A 275 45.09 -0.06 32.00
CA PHE A 275 44.82 -1.41 31.47
C PHE A 275 43.47 -1.50 30.75
N SER A 276 42.42 -0.85 31.28
CA SER A 276 41.10 -0.81 30.64
C SER A 276 41.12 -0.09 29.28
N LEU A 277 41.84 1.04 29.17
CA LEU A 277 41.96 1.79 27.92
C LEU A 277 42.75 1.01 26.85
N ILE A 278 43.84 0.33 27.24
CA ILE A 278 44.62 -0.51 26.32
C ILE A 278 43.76 -1.67 25.78
N ALA A 279 42.99 -2.33 26.65
CA ALA A 279 42.08 -3.39 26.23
C ALA A 279 41.00 -2.87 25.27
N ALA A 280 40.45 -1.68 25.51
CA ALA A 280 39.46 -1.07 24.62
C ALA A 280 40.03 -0.74 23.23
N ILE A 281 41.27 -0.24 23.14
CA ILE A 281 41.96 0.00 21.86
C ILE A 281 42.16 -1.32 21.10
N ALA A 282 42.58 -2.39 21.79
CA ALA A 282 42.77 -3.69 21.17
C ALA A 282 41.46 -4.25 20.58
N VAL A 283 40.35 -4.16 21.32
CA VAL A 283 39.03 -4.61 20.86
C VAL A 283 38.56 -3.79 19.64
N LEU A 284 38.63 -2.46 19.71
CA LEU A 284 38.23 -1.60 18.58
C LEU A 284 39.14 -1.82 17.35
N GLY A 285 40.43 -2.09 17.55
CA GLY A 285 41.36 -2.43 16.48
C GLY A 285 41.00 -3.74 15.78
N ILE A 286 40.61 -4.77 16.53
CA ILE A 286 40.14 -6.04 15.96
C ILE A 286 38.84 -5.84 15.18
N VAL A 287 37.89 -5.09 15.74
CA VAL A 287 36.60 -4.79 15.08
C VAL A 287 36.83 -4.00 13.78
N TYR A 288 37.71 -3.00 13.80
CA TYR A 288 38.11 -2.24 12.61
C TYR A 288 38.72 -3.16 11.53
N TRP A 289 39.60 -4.08 11.93
CA TRP A 289 40.23 -5.03 11.00
C TRP A 289 39.22 -5.99 10.36
N LEU A 290 38.27 -6.51 11.15
CA LEU A 290 37.21 -7.38 10.65
C LEU A 290 36.32 -6.67 9.62
N ILE A 291 35.88 -5.44 9.92
CA ILE A 291 35.04 -4.65 9.01
C ILE A 291 35.80 -4.29 7.73
N ALA A 292 37.06 -3.88 7.84
CA ALA A 292 37.91 -3.57 6.68
C ALA A 292 38.15 -4.79 5.77
N LYS A 293 38.09 -6.01 6.31
CA LYS A 293 38.20 -7.26 5.54
C LYS A 293 36.90 -7.58 4.79
N VAL A 294 35.75 -7.38 5.44
CA VAL A 294 34.43 -7.62 4.83
C VAL A 294 34.15 -6.60 3.71
N GLU A 295 34.40 -5.32 3.93
CA GLU A 295 34.20 -4.26 2.92
C GLU A 295 35.10 -4.39 1.67
N LYS A 296 36.17 -5.19 1.71
CA LYS A 296 37.04 -5.47 0.55
C LYS A 296 36.53 -6.62 -0.33
N THR A 297 35.50 -7.34 0.11
CA THR A 297 35.01 -8.56 -0.55
C THR A 297 33.69 -8.33 -1.30
N ASP A 298 33.08 -7.14 -1.13
CA ASP A 298 31.95 -6.60 -1.92
C ASP A 298 32.45 -5.59 -2.98
#